data_AF-A6GHY4-F1
#
_entry.id   AF-A6GHY4-F1
#
_cell.length_a   1.000
_cell.length_b   1.000
_cell.length_c   1.000
_cell.angle_alpha   90.00
_cell.angle_beta   90.00
_cell.angle_gamma   90.00
#
_symmetry.space_group_name_H-M   'P 1'
#
loop_
_entity.id
_entity.type
_entity.pdbx_description
1 polymer ?
#
loop_
_entity_poly.entity_id
_entity_poly.type
_entity_poly.pdbx_seq_one_letter_code
_entity_poly.pdbx_strand_id
1 'polypeptide(L)'
;MLDGIQRAFNEGQGGANKVSMADLIVLGGNVGVEQAAAAGGHSLELPFTPGRTDASQDQTDVESFAVLEPGADGFRNYASAGSEAVAERLLLDKAHLLTLSAPEMTALVGGMRALGATHGGSKQGVLISRPGVLSHDFFVNLLDM
;
A
#
# COMPACT_ATOMS: atom_id res chain seq x y z
N MET A 1 15.24 3.89 7.69
CA MET A 1 14.62 5.14 7.18
C MET A 1 13.55 5.65 8.14
N LEU A 2 12.43 4.94 8.39
CA LEU A 2 11.38 5.42 9.30
C LEU A 2 11.78 5.43 10.78
N ASP A 3 12.50 4.40 11.24
CA ASP A 3 13.01 4.33 12.63
C ASP A 3 13.87 5.54 13.02
N GLY A 4 14.76 5.97 12.12
CA GLY A 4 15.57 7.17 12.34
C GLY A 4 14.73 8.46 12.41
N ILE A 5 13.65 8.56 11.62
CA ILE A 5 12.71 9.68 11.66
C ILE A 5 11.92 9.66 12.98
N GLN A 6 11.41 8.50 13.38
CA GLN A 6 10.71 8.32 14.64
C GLN A 6 11.57 8.75 15.82
N ARG A 7 12.81 8.26 15.87
CA ARG A 7 13.75 8.58 16.94
C ARG A 7 14.06 10.07 16.97
N ALA A 8 14.43 10.66 15.83
CA ALA A 8 14.74 12.09 15.74
C ALA A 8 13.56 12.97 16.17
N PHE A 9 12.33 12.60 15.78
CA PHE A 9 11.13 13.32 16.18
C PHE A 9 10.87 13.18 17.69
N ASN A 10 10.91 11.96 18.22
CA ASN A 10 10.62 11.68 19.63
C ASN A 10 11.69 12.24 20.58
N GLU A 11 12.96 12.29 20.16
CA GLU A 11 14.07 12.89 20.93
C GLU A 11 14.07 14.42 20.84
N GLY A 12 13.65 14.98 19.68
CA GLY A 12 13.55 16.42 19.47
C GLY A 12 12.36 17.07 20.18
N GLN A 13 11.34 16.29 20.54
CA GLN A 13 10.19 16.75 21.31
C GLN A 13 10.51 16.78 22.81
N GLY A 14 10.62 17.97 23.40
CA GLY A 14 10.82 18.15 24.85
C GLY A 14 9.59 17.87 25.73
N GLY A 15 8.56 17.20 25.19
CA GLY A 15 7.25 17.00 25.82
C GLY A 15 6.71 15.58 25.69
N ALA A 16 5.44 15.37 26.08
CA ALA A 16 4.79 14.06 26.07
C ALA A 16 4.34 13.58 24.67
N ASN A 17 4.42 14.45 23.65
CA ASN A 17 3.99 14.13 22.29
C ASN A 17 5.02 13.24 21.60
N LYS A 18 4.66 11.97 21.41
CA LYS A 18 5.45 10.97 20.69
C LYS A 18 4.65 10.41 19.53
N VAL A 19 5.35 9.94 18.50
CA VAL A 19 4.77 9.23 17.36
C VAL A 19 5.16 7.75 17.39
N SER A 20 4.20 6.89 17.09
CA SER A 20 4.41 5.44 16.94
C SER A 20 4.95 5.11 15.54
N MET A 21 5.61 3.96 15.41
CA MET A 21 6.04 3.44 14.13
C MET A 21 4.82 3.10 13.27
N ALA A 22 3.77 2.55 13.89
CA ALA A 22 2.52 2.24 13.23
C ALA A 22 1.88 3.47 12.57
N ASP A 23 1.87 4.63 13.23
CA ASP A 23 1.37 5.88 12.64
C ASP A 23 2.30 6.40 11.55
N LEU A 24 3.63 6.31 11.73
CA LEU A 24 4.59 6.74 10.71
C LEU A 24 4.52 5.92 9.41
N ILE A 25 4.23 4.62 9.51
CA ILE A 25 4.04 3.77 8.32
C ILE A 25 2.85 4.27 7.49
N VAL A 26 1.72 4.58 8.14
CA VAL A 26 0.52 5.09 7.45
C VAL A 26 0.75 6.51 6.92
N LEU A 27 1.34 7.40 7.75
CA LEU A 27 1.64 8.76 7.34
C LEU A 27 2.62 8.79 6.16
N GLY A 28 3.65 7.95 6.17
CA GLY A 28 4.58 7.80 5.05
C GLY A 28 3.89 7.32 3.77
N GLY A 29 2.92 6.41 3.89
CA GLY A 29 2.06 5.99 2.79
C GLY A 29 1.25 7.16 2.21
N ASN A 30 0.58 7.94 3.07
CA ASN A 30 -0.19 9.12 2.66
C ASN A 30 0.70 10.12 1.90
N VAL A 31 1.85 10.48 2.47
CA VAL A 31 2.81 11.40 1.84
C VAL A 31 3.28 10.87 0.48
N GLY A 32 3.51 9.56 0.35
CA GLY A 32 3.88 8.95 -0.93
C GLY A 32 2.78 9.11 -2.00
N VAL A 33 1.52 8.94 -1.62
CA VAL A 33 0.37 9.14 -2.53
C VAL A 33 0.21 10.62 -2.91
N GLU A 34 0.31 11.53 -1.94
CA GLU A 34 0.25 12.98 -2.17
C GLU A 34 1.34 13.45 -3.13
N GLN A 35 2.58 12.97 -2.95
CA GLN A 35 3.69 13.27 -3.86
C GLN A 35 3.45 12.74 -5.28
N ALA A 36 2.94 11.50 -5.40
CA ALA A 36 2.64 10.92 -6.70
C ALA A 36 1.49 11.64 -7.42
N ALA A 37 0.48 12.11 -6.68
CA ALA A 37 -0.60 12.93 -7.20
C ALA A 37 -0.10 14.31 -7.65
N ALA A 38 0.76 14.95 -6.85
CA ALA A 38 1.37 16.22 -7.18
C ALA A 38 2.23 16.12 -8.45
N ALA A 39 2.97 15.02 -8.62
CA ALA A 39 3.71 14.72 -9.85
C ALA A 39 2.78 14.54 -11.08
N GLY A 40 1.53 14.16 -10.85
CA GLY A 40 0.47 14.10 -11.86
C GLY A 40 -0.27 15.42 -12.10
N GLY A 41 0.10 16.50 -11.38
CA GLY A 41 -0.55 17.81 -11.48
C GLY A 41 -1.77 17.98 -10.57
N HIS A 42 -1.98 17.07 -9.62
CA HIS A 42 -3.09 17.12 -8.67
C HIS A 42 -2.60 17.40 -7.25
N SER A 43 -3.05 18.51 -6.66
CA SER A 43 -2.84 18.80 -5.24
C SER A 43 -3.96 18.16 -4.43
N LEU A 44 -3.62 17.23 -3.54
CA LEU A 44 -4.54 16.61 -2.60
C LEU A 44 -3.89 16.51 -1.23
N GLU A 45 -4.71 16.48 -0.19
CA GLU A 45 -4.32 16.29 1.19
C GLU A 45 -5.12 15.10 1.73
N LEU A 46 -4.43 14.05 2.16
CA LEU A 46 -5.08 12.84 2.65
C LEU A 46 -5.39 12.98 4.15
N PRO A 47 -6.60 12.56 4.57
CA PRO A 47 -6.93 12.57 5.99
C PRO A 47 -5.99 11.61 6.74
N PHE A 48 -5.50 12.08 7.89
CA PHE A 48 -4.66 11.29 8.78
C PHE A 48 -5.20 11.38 10.22
N THR A 49 -5.56 10.23 10.78
CA THR A 49 -5.99 10.11 12.18
C THR A 49 -4.88 9.40 12.97
N PRO A 50 -4.17 10.10 13.88
CA PRO A 50 -3.15 9.49 14.72
C PRO A 50 -3.79 8.67 15.85
N GLY A 51 -2.97 7.84 16.51
CA GLY A 51 -3.36 7.07 17.68
C GLY A 51 -3.06 5.58 17.59
N ARG A 52 -2.43 5.11 16.51
CA ARG A 52 -1.94 3.73 16.45
C ARG A 52 -0.78 3.56 17.43
N THR A 53 -0.65 2.38 17.99
CA THR A 53 0.42 2.05 18.94
C THR A 53 1.26 0.89 18.42
N ASP A 54 2.50 0.83 18.89
CA ASP A 54 3.43 -0.22 18.53
C ASP A 54 3.26 -1.40 19.49
N ALA A 55 2.80 -2.54 18.95
CA ALA A 55 2.69 -3.78 19.71
C ALA A 55 4.08 -4.41 19.92
N SER A 56 4.32 -4.98 21.10
CA SER A 56 5.55 -5.74 21.37
C SER A 56 5.45 -7.16 20.83
N GLN A 57 6.60 -7.83 20.69
CA GLN A 57 6.63 -9.24 20.31
C GLN A 57 5.87 -10.13 21.31
N ASP A 58 5.93 -9.81 22.61
CA ASP A 58 5.21 -10.55 23.66
C ASP A 58 3.68 -10.42 23.55
N GLN A 59 3.20 -9.39 22.85
CA GLN A 59 1.78 -9.20 22.54
C GLN A 59 1.35 -9.89 21.23
N THR A 60 2.27 -10.60 20.56
CA THR A 60 2.07 -11.16 19.23
C THR A 60 2.28 -12.67 19.23
N ASP A 61 1.19 -13.43 19.07
CA ASP A 61 1.25 -14.87 18.83
C ASP A 61 1.54 -15.16 17.35
N VAL A 62 2.76 -15.61 17.07
CA VAL A 62 3.24 -15.83 15.68
C VAL A 62 2.40 -16.87 14.94
N GLU A 63 2.00 -17.96 15.61
CA GLU A 63 1.24 -19.04 14.97
C GLU A 63 -0.16 -18.54 14.58
N SER A 64 -0.78 -17.74 15.45
CA SER A 64 -2.07 -17.11 15.17
C SER A 64 -2.01 -16.09 14.03
N PHE A 65 -0.85 -15.44 13.80
CA PHE A 65 -0.68 -14.50 12.69
C PHE A 65 -0.36 -15.18 11.35
N ALA A 66 0.07 -16.45 11.35
CA ALA A 66 0.43 -17.17 10.12
C ALA A 66 -0.73 -17.25 9.11
N VAL A 67 -1.98 -17.34 9.60
CA VAL A 67 -3.18 -17.38 8.75
C VAL A 67 -3.45 -16.07 7.99
N LEU A 68 -2.78 -14.97 8.38
CA LEU A 68 -2.89 -13.67 7.71
C LEU A 68 -1.92 -13.55 6.53
N GLU A 69 -1.01 -14.51 6.33
CA GLU A 69 -0.12 -14.54 5.18
C GLU A 69 -0.94 -14.75 3.89
N PRO A 70 -0.89 -13.79 2.94
CA PRO A 70 -1.68 -13.90 1.73
C PRO A 70 -1.08 -14.92 0.76
N GLY A 71 -1.86 -15.92 0.34
CA GLY A 71 -1.47 -16.81 -0.76
C GLY A 71 -1.35 -16.10 -2.11
N ALA A 72 -2.09 -15.00 -2.29
CA ALA A 72 -1.93 -14.04 -3.38
C ALA A 72 -2.36 -12.63 -2.94
N ASP A 73 -1.77 -11.62 -3.56
CA ASP A 73 -2.10 -10.21 -3.35
C ASP A 73 -2.05 -9.47 -4.70
N GLY A 74 -3.22 -9.40 -5.36
CA GLY A 74 -3.34 -8.77 -6.67
C GLY A 74 -3.06 -7.26 -6.65
N PHE A 75 -3.21 -6.58 -5.51
CA PHE A 75 -2.87 -5.14 -5.39
C PHE A 75 -1.37 -4.93 -5.55
N ARG A 76 -0.54 -5.84 -5.01
CA ARG A 76 0.92 -5.85 -5.18
C ARG A 76 1.42 -6.71 -6.35
N ASN A 77 0.53 -7.27 -7.16
CA ASN A 77 0.89 -8.18 -8.25
C ASN A 77 1.67 -9.42 -7.77
N TYR A 78 1.25 -10.02 -6.66
CA TYR A 78 1.89 -11.19 -6.07
C TYR A 78 0.97 -12.41 -6.12
N ALA A 79 1.52 -13.55 -6.48
CA ALA A 79 0.91 -14.86 -6.31
C ALA A 79 1.99 -15.85 -5.85
N SER A 80 1.67 -16.67 -4.84
CA SER A 80 2.53 -17.77 -4.45
C SER A 80 2.53 -18.88 -5.52
N ALA A 81 3.60 -19.67 -5.54
CA ALA A 81 3.73 -20.79 -6.46
C ALA A 81 2.54 -21.76 -6.31
N GLY A 82 1.84 -22.03 -7.42
CA GLY A 82 0.65 -22.89 -7.45
C GLY A 82 -0.68 -22.15 -7.33
N SER A 83 -0.67 -20.83 -7.11
CA SER A 83 -1.88 -19.99 -7.02
C SER A 83 -2.14 -19.17 -8.29
N GLU A 84 -1.31 -19.28 -9.33
CA GLU A 84 -1.35 -18.42 -10.52
C GLU A 84 -2.65 -18.59 -11.32
N ALA A 85 -3.15 -19.82 -11.41
CA ALA A 85 -4.35 -20.15 -12.18
C ALA A 85 -5.66 -19.66 -11.54
N VAL A 86 -5.62 -19.19 -10.29
CA VAL A 86 -6.78 -18.70 -9.53
C VAL A 86 -6.55 -17.30 -8.96
N ALA A 87 -5.53 -16.59 -9.44
CA ALA A 87 -5.10 -15.32 -8.90
C ALA A 87 -6.19 -14.23 -8.97
N GLU A 88 -7.02 -14.23 -10.01
CA GLU A 88 -8.15 -13.32 -10.16
C GLU A 88 -9.25 -13.59 -9.11
N ARG A 89 -9.50 -14.86 -8.81
CA ARG A 89 -10.45 -15.24 -7.75
C ARG A 89 -9.91 -14.85 -6.37
N LEU A 90 -8.61 -15.02 -6.14
CA LEU A 90 -7.96 -14.61 -4.90
C LEU A 90 -7.90 -13.08 -4.75
N LEU A 91 -7.80 -12.33 -5.85
CA LEU A 91 -7.95 -10.87 -5.82
C LEU A 91 -9.35 -10.47 -5.34
N LEU A 92 -10.39 -11.09 -5.88
CA LEU A 92 -11.77 -10.82 -5.45
C LEU A 92 -11.99 -11.17 -3.98
N ASP A 93 -11.46 -12.31 -3.53
CA ASP A 93 -11.51 -12.72 -2.12
C ASP A 93 -10.79 -11.71 -1.21
N LYS A 94 -9.59 -11.27 -1.61
CA LYS A 94 -8.85 -10.22 -0.88
C LYS A 94 -9.61 -8.90 -0.83
N ALA A 95 -10.20 -8.48 -1.95
CA ALA A 95 -11.01 -7.26 -2.01
C ALA A 95 -12.23 -7.36 -1.09
N HIS A 96 -12.88 -8.53 -1.02
CA HIS A 96 -13.98 -8.78 -0.12
C HIS A 96 -13.56 -8.69 1.36
N LEU A 97 -12.43 -9.30 1.74
CA LEU A 97 -11.88 -9.19 3.10
C LEU A 97 -11.50 -7.75 3.49
N LEU A 98 -11.11 -6.93 2.52
CA LEU A 98 -10.85 -5.50 2.69
C LEU A 98 -12.12 -4.64 2.60
N THR A 99 -13.30 -5.26 2.48
CA THR A 99 -14.61 -4.57 2.38
C THR A 99 -14.73 -3.62 1.18
N LEU A 100 -13.98 -3.88 0.11
CA LEU A 100 -13.96 -3.05 -1.08
C LEU A 100 -15.11 -3.40 -2.03
N SER A 101 -15.74 -2.37 -2.58
CA SER A 101 -16.61 -2.51 -3.74
C SER A 101 -15.81 -2.75 -5.03
N ALA A 102 -16.48 -3.22 -6.09
CA ALA A 102 -15.83 -3.44 -7.39
C ALA A 102 -15.17 -2.17 -7.96
N PRO A 103 -15.79 -0.97 -7.90
CA PRO A 103 -15.13 0.27 -8.32
C PRO A 103 -13.89 0.63 -7.47
N GLU A 104 -13.95 0.47 -6.15
CA GLU A 104 -12.83 0.77 -5.25
C GLU A 104 -11.66 -0.18 -5.48
N MET A 105 -11.94 -1.48 -5.62
CA MET A 105 -10.94 -2.48 -6.00
C MET A 105 -10.27 -2.10 -7.33
N THR A 106 -11.07 -1.72 -8.34
CA THR A 106 -10.57 -1.36 -9.67
C THR A 106 -9.65 -0.15 -9.59
N ALA A 107 -10.10 0.93 -8.94
CA ALA A 107 -9.31 2.14 -8.74
C ALA A 107 -8.00 1.85 -8.00
N LEU A 108 -8.05 1.02 -6.95
CA LEU A 108 -6.88 0.64 -6.16
C LEU A 108 -5.86 -0.15 -6.98
N VAL A 109 -6.29 -1.13 -7.79
CA VAL A 109 -5.38 -1.89 -8.66
C VAL A 109 -4.67 -0.97 -9.64
N GLY A 110 -5.40 -0.11 -10.35
CA GLY A 110 -4.81 0.82 -11.32
C GLY A 110 -3.85 1.82 -10.68
N GLY A 111 -4.25 2.40 -9.54
CA GLY A 111 -3.41 3.32 -8.77
C GLY A 111 -2.13 2.65 -8.27
N MET A 112 -2.21 1.44 -7.72
CA MET A 112 -1.03 0.71 -7.24
C MET A 112 -0.06 0.35 -8.38
N ARG A 113 -0.55 0.08 -9.60
CA ARG A 113 0.30 -0.07 -10.79
C ARG A 113 0.98 1.25 -11.16
N ALA A 114 0.27 2.38 -11.10
CA ALA A 114 0.82 3.73 -11.35
C ALA A 114 1.94 4.11 -10.38
N LEU A 115 1.78 3.75 -9.11
CA LEU A 115 2.80 3.96 -8.09
C LEU A 115 3.98 2.98 -8.21
N GLY A 116 3.87 1.95 -9.04
CA GLY A 116 4.88 0.90 -9.14
C GLY A 116 4.99 0.05 -7.87
N ALA A 117 3.91 -0.05 -7.10
CA ALA A 117 3.86 -0.78 -5.84
C ALA A 117 3.72 -2.30 -6.06
N THR A 118 4.66 -2.88 -6.81
CA THR A 118 4.68 -4.30 -7.21
C THR A 118 5.67 -5.11 -6.37
N HIS A 119 5.32 -6.37 -6.11
CA HIS A 119 6.19 -7.30 -5.38
C HIS A 119 7.50 -7.52 -6.16
N GLY A 120 8.62 -7.47 -5.44
CA GLY A 120 9.96 -7.65 -6.00
C GLY A 120 10.38 -6.61 -7.06
N GLY A 121 9.65 -5.49 -7.19
CA GLY A 121 9.86 -4.52 -8.27
C GLY A 121 9.50 -5.08 -9.65
N SER A 122 8.62 -6.08 -9.72
CA SER A 122 8.18 -6.68 -10.98
C SER A 122 7.57 -5.64 -11.92
N LYS A 123 7.96 -5.70 -13.19
CA LYS A 123 7.38 -4.87 -14.26
C LYS A 123 6.13 -5.50 -14.89
N GLN A 124 5.75 -6.70 -14.47
CA GLN A 124 4.55 -7.37 -14.98
C GLN A 124 3.31 -6.53 -14.66
N GLY A 125 2.48 -6.26 -15.66
CA GLY A 125 1.26 -5.45 -15.51
C GLY A 125 1.51 -3.95 -15.24
N VAL A 126 2.75 -3.46 -15.29
CA VAL A 126 3.05 -2.02 -15.22
C VAL A 126 2.93 -1.44 -16.62
N LEU A 127 1.68 -1.26 -17.06
CA LEU A 127 1.32 -0.68 -18.36
C LEU A 127 1.44 0.85 -18.32
N ILE A 128 2.59 1.39 -17.90
CA ILE A 128 2.71 2.81 -17.55
C ILE A 128 4.08 3.34 -17.95
N SER A 129 4.09 4.51 -18.60
CA SER A 129 5.29 5.18 -19.11
C SER A 129 5.99 6.07 -18.08
N ARG A 130 5.27 6.52 -17.04
CA ARG A 130 5.75 7.39 -15.95
C ARG A 130 5.51 6.76 -14.57
N PRO A 131 6.34 5.79 -14.14
CA PRO A 131 6.22 5.21 -12.79
C PRO A 131 6.34 6.27 -11.70
N GLY A 132 5.52 6.16 -10.64
CA GLY A 132 5.51 7.12 -9.53
C GLY A 132 4.67 8.37 -9.77
N VAL A 133 4.04 8.50 -10.94
CA VAL A 133 3.03 9.52 -11.23
C VAL A 133 1.66 8.88 -11.13
N LEU A 134 0.83 9.35 -10.19
CA LEU A 134 -0.53 8.85 -10.04
C LEU A 134 -1.39 9.32 -11.22
N SER A 135 -1.76 8.39 -12.09
CA SER A 135 -2.48 8.66 -13.35
C SER A 135 -3.41 7.49 -13.70
N HIS A 136 -4.30 7.72 -14.68
CA HIS A 136 -5.18 6.68 -15.22
C HIS A 136 -4.52 5.90 -16.38
N ASP A 137 -3.22 6.09 -16.63
CA ASP A 137 -2.45 5.50 -17.74
C ASP A 137 -2.56 3.97 -17.79
N PHE A 138 -2.70 3.31 -16.63
CA PHE A 138 -2.95 1.87 -16.55
C PHE A 138 -4.21 1.46 -17.34
N PHE A 139 -5.31 2.18 -17.17
CA PHE A 139 -6.58 1.85 -17.83
C PHE A 139 -6.57 2.23 -19.31
N VAL A 140 -5.92 3.34 -19.66
CA VAL A 140 -5.75 3.75 -21.06
C VAL A 140 -5.02 2.66 -21.83
N ASN A 141 -3.86 2.23 -21.31
CA ASN A 141 -3.04 1.22 -21.98
C ASN A 141 -3.66 -0.18 -21.92
N LEU A 142 -4.44 -0.51 -20.88
CA LEU A 142 -5.16 -1.78 -20.81
C LEU A 142 -6.28 -1.88 -21.86
N LEU A 143 -6.98 -0.77 -22.14
CA LEU A 143 -8.07 -0.72 -23.10
C LEU A 143 -7.60 -0.50 -24.56
N ASP A 144 -6.34 -0.17 -24.76
CA ASP A 144 -5.70 -0.05 -26.08
C ASP A 144 -5.14 -1.40 -26.61
N MET A 145 -5.02 -2.41 -25.73
CA MET A 145 -4.63 -3.79 -26.08
C MET A 145 -5.72 -4.53 -26.83
#